data_AF-A0AAV6GNV7-F1
#
_entry.id   AF-A0AAV6GNV7-F1
#
_cell.length_a   1.000
_cell.length_b   1.000
_cell.length_c   1.000
_cell.angle_alpha   90.00
_cell.angle_beta   90.00
_cell.angle_gamma   90.00
#
_symmetry.space_group_name_H-M   'P 1'
#
loop_
_entity.id
_entity.type
_entity.pdbx_description
1 polymer ?
#
loop_
_entity_poly.entity_id
_entity_poly.type
_entity_poly.pdbx_seq_one_letter_code
_entity_poly.pdbx_strand_id
1 'polypeptide(L)' 'MSRLLDMEEFGEAAPFLRKSDLVLLGAQTVAFDGKKRAWIPDEKEAYIEIEIKDIKGDKVIVETNDGKTLTVK' A
#
# COMPACT_ATOMS: atom_id res chain seq x y z
N MET A 1 -27.02 -5.39 13.70
CA MET A 1 -26.06 -4.36 14.12
C MET A 1 -25.35 -3.87 12.87
N SER A 2 -25.79 -2.74 12.30
CA SER A 2 -25.10 -2.15 11.16
C SER A 2 -23.66 -1.86 11.59
N ARG A 3 -22.68 -2.54 10.98
CA ARG A 3 -21.25 -2.27 11.16
C ARG A 3 -20.79 -1.02 10.40
N LEU A 4 -21.75 -0.35 9.77
CA LEU A 4 -21.56 0.82 8.93
C LEU A 4 -22.10 2.00 9.71
N LEU A 5 -21.19 2.89 10.11
CA LEU A 5 -21.55 4.25 10.46
C LEU A 5 -22.37 4.80 9.30
N ASP A 6 -23.57 5.28 9.59
CA ASP A 6 -24.45 5.83 8.57
C ASP A 6 -23.82 7.12 8.02
N MET A 7 -23.19 7.03 6.84
CA MET A 7 -22.44 8.15 6.26
C MET A 7 -23.39 9.21 5.66
N GLU A 8 -24.70 8.93 5.61
CA GLU A 8 -25.72 9.85 5.13
C GLU A 8 -25.82 11.13 5.98
N GLU A 9 -25.59 11.04 7.29
CA GLU A 9 -25.62 12.21 8.20
C GLU A 9 -24.53 13.25 7.87
N PHE A 10 -23.46 12.83 7.20
CA PHE A 10 -22.34 13.70 6.83
C PHE A 10 -22.51 14.35 5.44
N GLY A 11 -23.58 14.00 4.69
CA GLY A 11 -23.89 14.58 3.39
C GLY A 11 -22.70 14.64 2.44
N GLU A 12 -22.42 15.82 1.87
CA GLU A 12 -21.31 16.03 0.92
C GLU A 12 -19.92 15.85 1.53
N ALA A 13 -19.78 15.92 2.85
CA ALA A 13 -18.49 15.73 3.53
C ALA A 13 -18.12 14.24 3.70
N ALA A 14 -19.11 13.33 3.62
CA ALA A 14 -18.93 11.90 3.80
C ALA A 14 -17.72 11.28 3.06
N PRO A 15 -17.49 11.50 1.75
CA PRO A 15 -16.38 10.88 1.02
C PRO A 15 -14.99 11.35 1.46
N PHE A 16 -14.89 12.51 2.11
CA PHE A 16 -13.65 13.03 2.67
C PHE A 16 -13.35 12.44 4.05
N LEU A 17 -14.40 12.02 4.78
CA LEU A 17 -14.28 11.40 6.10
C LEU A 17 -14.05 9.88 6.00
N ARG A 18 -14.71 9.21 5.06
CA ARG A 18 -14.59 7.76 4.87
C ARG A 18 -14.83 7.37 3.42
N LYS A 19 -14.05 6.40 2.94
CA LYS A 19 -14.31 5.75 1.64
C LYS A 19 -15.57 4.89 1.70
N SER A 20 -16.28 4.79 0.58
CA SER A 20 -17.45 3.91 0.46
C SER A 20 -17.06 2.45 0.62
N ASP A 21 -18.01 1.61 1.01
CA ASP A 21 -17.74 0.20 1.29
C ASP A 21 -17.27 -0.57 0.06
N LEU A 22 -17.74 -0.20 -1.13
CA LEU A 22 -17.25 -0.77 -2.38
C LEU A 22 -15.76 -0.45 -2.61
N VAL A 23 -15.33 0.77 -2.29
CA VAL A 23 -13.92 1.18 -2.41
C VAL A 23 -13.07 0.50 -1.34
N LEU A 24 -13.57 0.39 -0.11
CA LEU A 24 -12.90 -0.35 0.97
C LEU A 24 -12.72 -1.82 0.62
N LEU A 25 -13.78 -2.48 0.13
CA LEU A 25 -13.73 -3.86 -0.30
C LEU A 25 -12.71 -4.04 -1.42
N GLY A 26 -12.76 -3.19 -2.45
CA GLY A 26 -11.79 -3.21 -3.55
C GLY A 26 -10.36 -3.13 -3.04
N ALA A 27 -10.05 -2.17 -2.15
CA ALA A 27 -8.73 -1.99 -1.56
C ALA A 27 -8.28 -3.18 -0.69
N GLN A 28 -9.20 -3.82 0.03
CA GLN A 28 -8.89 -4.98 0.89
C GLN A 28 -8.69 -6.28 0.11
N THR A 29 -9.35 -6.41 -1.05
CA THR A 29 -9.25 -7.62 -1.89
C THR A 29 -8.05 -7.62 -2.83
N VAL A 30 -7.27 -6.54 -2.87
CA VAL A 30 -6.06 -6.47 -3.70
C VAL A 30 -5.08 -7.56 -3.26
N ALA A 31 -4.53 -8.29 -4.23
CA ALA A 31 -3.51 -9.30 -3.97
C ALA A 31 -2.28 -8.65 -3.34
N PHE A 32 -1.94 -9.08 -2.13
CA PHE A 32 -0.82 -8.55 -1.36
C PHE A 32 0.06 -9.71 -0.86
N ASP A 33 1.33 -9.70 -1.27
CA ASP A 33 2.33 -10.64 -0.75
C ASP A 33 3.19 -9.93 0.30
N GLY A 34 2.87 -10.16 1.57
CA GLY A 34 3.56 -9.54 2.70
C GLY A 34 5.03 -9.96 2.85
N LYS A 35 5.52 -10.98 2.13
CA LYS A 35 6.94 -11.33 2.10
C LYS A 35 7.71 -10.55 1.02
N LYS A 36 7.02 -10.11 -0.03
CA LYS A 36 7.63 -9.38 -1.14
C LYS A 36 7.46 -7.87 -1.02
N ARG A 37 6.33 -7.40 -0.51
CA ARG A 37 6.04 -5.96 -0.35
C ARG A 37 6.74 -5.42 0.89
N ALA A 38 7.62 -4.44 0.71
CA ALA A 38 8.37 -3.81 1.78
C ALA A 38 8.54 -2.30 1.52
N TRP A 39 9.09 -1.59 2.49
CA TRP A 39 9.41 -0.17 2.38
C TRP A 39 10.91 0.02 2.62
N ILE A 40 11.56 0.78 1.74
CA ILE A 40 12.99 1.13 1.89
C ILE A 40 13.14 2.64 2.00
N PRO A 41 14.17 3.12 2.73
CA PRO A 41 14.45 4.54 2.80
C PRO A 41 14.89 5.08 1.41
N ASP A 42 14.35 6.24 1.04
CA ASP A 42 14.70 7.01 -0.16
C ASP A 42 15.01 8.47 0.20
N GLU A 43 15.96 9.08 -0.48
CA GLU A 43 16.40 10.45 -0.16
C GLU A 43 15.36 11.53 -0.54
N LYS A 44 14.45 11.26 -1.48
CA LYS A 44 13.47 12.22 -1.98
C LYS A 44 12.09 12.04 -1.33
N GLU A 45 11.65 10.80 -1.20
CA GLU A 45 10.31 10.46 -0.72
C GLU A 45 10.30 9.92 0.73
N ALA A 46 11.45 9.96 1.42
CA ALA A 46 11.73 9.37 2.73
C ALA A 46 11.62 7.84 2.75
N TYR A 47 10.50 7.28 2.31
CA TYR A 47 10.30 5.85 2.13
C TYR A 47 9.52 5.57 0.85
N ILE A 48 9.97 4.58 0.11
CA ILE A 48 9.30 4.11 -1.10
C ILE A 48 8.87 2.66 -0.94
N GLU A 49 7.70 2.34 -1.50
CA GLU A 49 7.21 0.98 -1.58
C GLU A 49 7.98 0.19 -2.65
N ILE A 50 8.39 -1.02 -2.28
CA ILE A 50 9.15 -1.93 -3.14
C ILE A 50 8.55 -3.32 -3.14
N GLU A 51 8.85 -4.06 -4.21
CA GLU A 51 8.65 -5.49 -4.32
C GLU A 51 10.00 -6.21 -4.36
N ILE A 52 10.25 -7.11 -3.41
CA ILE A 52 11.44 -7.94 -3.35
C ILE A 52 11.37 -9.01 -4.44
N LYS A 53 12.32 -8.96 -5.37
CA LYS A 53 12.45 -9.94 -6.46
C LYS A 53 13.33 -11.11 -6.06
N ASP A 54 14.44 -10.83 -5.38
CA ASP A 54 15.41 -11.86 -5.02
C ASP A 54 16.21 -11.48 -3.77
N ILE A 55 16.65 -12.49 -3.02
CA ILE A 55 17.46 -12.34 -1.81
C ILE A 55 18.72 -13.19 -2.01
N LYS A 56 19.85 -12.54 -2.24
CA LYS A 56 21.16 -13.18 -2.41
C LYS A 56 22.04 -12.92 -1.20
N GLY A 57 21.84 -13.72 -0.14
CA GLY A 57 22.58 -13.61 1.11
C GLY A 57 22.32 -12.26 1.78
N ASP A 58 23.33 -11.39 1.80
CA ASP A 58 23.33 -10.06 2.44
C ASP A 58 22.91 -8.94 1.47
N LYS A 59 22.31 -9.29 0.32
CA LYS A 59 21.86 -8.34 -0.70
C LYS A 59 20.46 -8.70 -1.17
N VAL A 60 19.56 -7.72 -1.12
CA VAL A 60 18.17 -7.85 -1.56
C VAL A 60 17.99 -7.05 -2.85
N ILE A 61 17.51 -7.71 -3.90
CA ILE A 61 17.15 -7.08 -5.18
C ILE A 61 15.67 -6.74 -5.10
N VAL A 62 15.38 -5.44 -5.23
CA VAL A 62 14.04 -4.89 -5.03
C VAL A 62 13.64 -4.07 -6.25
N GLU A 63 12.37 -4.13 -6.63
CA GLU A 63 11.78 -3.28 -7.65
C GLU A 63 10.92 -2.22 -6.99
N THR A 64 11.21 -0.96 -7.28
CA THR A 64 10.39 0.18 -6.87
C THR A 64 9.12 0.26 -7.72
N ASN A 65 8.08 0.94 -7.21
CA ASN A 65 6.84 1.15 -7.95
C ASN A 65 7.07 1.84 -9.32
N ASP A 66 8.09 2.71 -9.41
CA ASP A 66 8.57 3.34 -10.65
C ASP A 66 9.27 2.39 -11.66
N GLY A 67 9.34 1.09 -11.37
CA GLY A 67 9.99 0.08 -12.22
C GLY A 67 11.51 0.10 -12.16
N LYS A 68 12.12 0.85 -11.24
CA LYS A 68 13.58 0.82 -11.03
C LYS A 68 13.95 -0.35 -10.15
N THR A 69 14.94 -1.13 -10.57
CA THR A 69 15.53 -2.20 -9.76
C THR A 69 16.69 -1.64 -8.92
N LEU A 70 16.60 -1.78 -7.61
CA LEU A 70 17.62 -1.38 -6.64
C LEU A 70 18.20 -2.61 -5.94
N THR A 71 19.45 -2.51 -5.51
CA THR A 71 20.07 -3.52 -4.63
C THR A 71 20.28 -2.89 -3.28
N VAL A 72 19.57 -3.38 -2.27
CA VAL A 72 19.65 -2.93 -0.88
C VAL A 72 20.47 -3.95 -0.09
N LYS A 73 21.24 -3.48 0.89
CA LYS A 73 21.94 -4.33 1.86
C LYS A 73 21.09 -4.47 3.11
#